data_AF-A0A3M6VJ57-F1
#
_entry.id   AF-A0A3M6VJ57-F1
#
_cell.length_a   1.000
_cell.length_b   1.000
_cell.length_c   1.000
_cell.angle_alpha   90.00
_cell.angle_beta   90.00
_cell.angle_gamma   90.00
#
_symmetry.space_group_name_H-M   'P 1'
#
loop_
_entity.id
_entity.type
_entity.pdbx_description
1 polymer ?
#
loop_
_entity_poly.entity_id
_entity_poly.type
_entity_poly.pdbx_seq_one_letter_code
_entity_poly.pdbx_strand_id
1 'polypeptide(L)'
;MWKLLEQVTKKAPIEASNYVNSVYEKAQTLATAVQDEASTLLSSAISSTRSGPVDEILYEEVAPYQQFLSFFSVEEHTHEITRAVEEDANIRELHDAMVPLELSYNEFWCRYFFRQQQAEQYEHARQKQAMMDNTKNPEDDIDEENSKEDALDGDDEHRPQYKQPRREKVDSEKQDGPWLLEAAEDSERCAATQWRQKARDFHYQVQEIKQRYDEKGQKAMQEWEEKLQTLCDTYETKLAAATIQIREARAAGYDEGVCESQAIVESVREKAEEDMTRLRSEICEGAFEASVNEKAELMTEKKEMQRNLTTARQRIVELEKLRGSSTAIVEGEAIAELTKERDLWRVRALKMKKLKDLVQTELMTLRQQRHFDAAAGCDSLATSTSFANSDDHSKLQTRMNELQTQLANALAGSEARAREAYEKGFETGKADSEQRVKQERDQAYQEGYKKAQSDVKSEIGVLKAEIKMFRAFHESAVHCADHIDGNAEGLLDNSLDKISLAEGQSLCSPTSSVSIYTDNGKNDSSCSEIPKSTDDWGEW
;
A
#
# COMPACT_ATOMS: atom_id res chain seq x y z
N MET A 1 41.80 24.19 -14.60
CA MET A 1 40.56 23.50 -15.00
C MET A 1 40.66 21.98 -14.90
N TRP A 2 41.59 21.31 -15.61
CA TRP A 2 41.65 19.84 -15.63
C TRP A 2 41.83 19.18 -14.23
N LYS A 3 42.72 19.71 -13.38
CA LYS A 3 42.89 19.23 -11.99
C LYS A 3 41.65 19.44 -11.10
N LEU A 4 40.82 20.42 -11.41
CA LEU A 4 39.56 20.66 -10.71
C LEU A 4 38.51 19.63 -11.15
N LEU A 5 38.45 19.33 -12.46
CA LEU A 5 37.62 18.27 -13.01
C LEU A 5 37.98 16.90 -12.42
N GLU A 6 39.27 16.61 -12.27
CA GLU A 6 39.78 15.36 -11.70
C GLU A 6 39.49 15.23 -10.19
N GLN A 7 39.44 16.35 -9.46
CA GLN A 7 39.01 16.33 -8.05
C GLN A 7 37.50 16.15 -7.90
N VAL A 8 36.70 16.71 -8.81
CA VAL A 8 35.25 16.56 -8.81
C VAL A 8 34.85 15.12 -9.18
N THR A 9 35.49 14.52 -10.19
CA THR A 9 35.22 13.12 -10.57
C THR A 9 35.64 12.10 -9.52
N LYS A 10 36.66 12.40 -8.69
CA LYS A 10 37.04 11.53 -7.56
C LYS A 10 36.11 11.64 -6.35
N LYS A 11 35.39 12.74 -6.18
CA LYS A 11 34.45 12.95 -5.06
C LYS A 11 33.02 12.47 -5.35
N ALA A 12 32.58 12.59 -6.60
CA ALA A 12 31.25 12.14 -7.04
C ALA A 12 30.89 10.68 -6.67
N PRO A 13 31.76 9.66 -6.85
CA PRO A 13 31.39 8.27 -6.54
C PRO A 13 31.29 8.01 -5.04
N ILE A 14 32.03 8.75 -4.21
CA ILE A 14 31.99 8.60 -2.74
C ILE A 14 30.66 9.17 -2.20
N GLU A 15 30.22 10.31 -2.73
CA GLU A 15 28.94 10.91 -2.35
C GLU A 15 27.74 10.10 -2.88
N ALA A 16 27.84 9.53 -4.09
CA ALA A 16 26.83 8.62 -4.62
C ALA A 16 26.70 7.33 -3.79
N SER A 17 27.81 6.73 -3.37
CA SER A 17 27.79 5.53 -2.52
C SER A 17 27.16 5.80 -1.14
N ASN A 18 27.42 6.97 -0.55
CA ASN A 18 26.83 7.35 0.73
C ASN A 18 25.32 7.60 0.60
N TYR A 19 24.87 8.16 -0.53
CA TYR A 19 23.44 8.35 -0.80
C TYR A 19 22.71 7.02 -0.99
N VAL A 20 23.29 6.08 -1.77
CA VAL A 20 22.72 4.74 -1.96
C VAL A 20 22.59 3.99 -0.63
N ASN A 21 23.60 4.04 0.23
CA ASN A 21 23.53 3.43 1.57
C ASN A 21 22.46 4.07 2.45
N SER A 22 22.31 5.41 2.41
CA SER A 22 21.26 6.11 3.18
C SER A 22 19.85 5.79 2.69
N VAL A 23 19.65 5.66 1.37
CA VAL A 23 18.35 5.26 0.79
C VAL A 23 18.04 3.82 1.15
N TYR A 24 19.03 2.93 1.09
CA TYR A 24 18.88 1.53 1.48
C TYR A 24 18.52 1.38 2.96
N GLU A 25 19.20 2.08 3.86
CA GLU A 25 18.85 2.08 5.30
C GLU A 25 17.42 2.58 5.53
N LYS A 26 17.01 3.70 4.91
CA LYS A 26 15.65 4.23 5.08
C LYS A 26 14.58 3.30 4.52
N ALA A 27 14.83 2.69 3.37
CA ALA A 27 13.92 1.70 2.80
C ALA A 27 13.79 0.48 3.71
N GLN A 28 14.90 0.04 4.31
CA GLN A 28 14.90 -1.08 5.25
C GLN A 28 14.16 -0.74 6.55
N THR A 29 14.35 0.47 7.11
CA THR A 29 13.62 0.94 8.29
C THR A 29 12.11 1.04 8.02
N LEU A 30 11.72 1.54 6.84
CA LEU A 30 10.31 1.62 6.44
C LEU A 30 9.71 0.22 6.26
N ALA A 31 10.43 -0.70 5.63
CA ALA A 31 9.98 -2.08 5.45
C ALA A 31 9.76 -2.77 6.81
N THR A 32 10.69 -2.59 7.77
CA THR A 32 10.50 -3.11 9.14
C THR A 32 9.31 -2.47 9.85
N ALA A 33 9.12 -1.15 9.73
CA ALA A 33 7.98 -0.47 10.37
C ALA A 33 6.63 -0.94 9.81
N VAL A 34 6.52 -1.08 8.48
CA VAL A 34 5.30 -1.61 7.83
C VAL A 34 5.07 -3.07 8.23
N GLN A 35 6.13 -3.87 8.36
CA GLN A 35 6.02 -5.25 8.80
C GLN A 35 5.58 -5.36 10.27
N ASP A 36 6.07 -4.49 11.15
CA ASP A 36 5.66 -4.43 12.56
C ASP A 36 4.21 -3.97 12.71
N GLU A 37 3.78 -2.94 11.97
CA GLU A 37 2.37 -2.48 11.92
C GLU A 37 1.45 -3.56 11.36
N ALA A 38 1.84 -4.23 10.27
CA ALA A 38 1.07 -5.33 9.72
C ALA A 38 0.97 -6.50 10.71
N SER A 39 2.04 -6.82 11.43
CA SER A 39 2.06 -7.88 12.43
C SER A 39 1.20 -7.55 13.65
N THR A 40 1.19 -6.29 14.09
CA THR A 40 0.31 -5.83 15.19
C THR A 40 -1.16 -5.83 14.77
N LEU A 41 -1.48 -5.40 13.55
CA LEU A 41 -2.84 -5.47 13.00
C LEU A 41 -3.30 -6.93 12.81
N LEU A 42 -2.43 -7.82 12.33
CA LEU A 42 -2.74 -9.25 12.23
C LEU A 42 -2.98 -9.86 13.61
N SER A 43 -2.11 -9.56 14.57
CA SER A 43 -2.23 -10.05 15.94
C SER A 43 -3.53 -9.56 16.59
N SER A 44 -3.89 -8.29 16.38
CA SER A 44 -5.14 -7.71 16.89
C SER A 44 -6.38 -8.30 16.21
N ALA A 45 -6.36 -8.49 14.88
CA ALA A 45 -7.48 -9.03 14.12
C ALA A 45 -7.70 -10.54 14.38
N ILE A 46 -6.62 -11.31 14.49
CA ILE A 46 -6.69 -12.75 14.78
C ILE A 46 -7.12 -12.98 16.24
N SER A 47 -6.66 -12.15 17.19
CA SER A 47 -7.09 -12.23 18.59
C SER A 47 -8.57 -11.85 18.79
N SER A 48 -9.16 -11.07 17.88
CA SER A 48 -10.55 -10.59 18.00
C SER A 48 -11.59 -11.54 17.40
N THR A 49 -11.20 -12.41 16.46
CA THR A 49 -12.16 -13.23 15.68
C THR A 49 -12.19 -14.71 16.04
N ARG A 50 -11.31 -15.16 16.94
CA ARG A 50 -11.16 -16.58 17.32
C ARG A 50 -11.17 -16.72 18.84
N SER A 51 -12.36 -16.53 19.42
CA SER A 51 -12.63 -16.74 20.84
C SER A 51 -13.53 -17.96 21.01
N GLY A 52 -13.17 -19.06 20.34
CA GLY A 52 -13.72 -20.38 20.66
C GLY A 52 -12.99 -20.94 21.87
N PRO A 53 -13.67 -21.66 22.79
CA PRO A 53 -13.04 -22.22 23.97
C PRO A 53 -11.98 -23.30 23.64
N VAL A 54 -11.94 -23.80 22.39
CA VAL A 54 -11.02 -24.83 21.91
C VAL A 54 -10.51 -24.49 20.49
N ASP A 55 -9.79 -23.38 20.37
CA ASP A 55 -9.19 -22.96 19.09
C ASP A 55 -7.83 -23.61 18.81
N GLU A 56 -7.39 -23.56 17.54
CA GLU A 56 -6.04 -23.98 17.13
C GLU A 56 -4.96 -23.22 17.90
N ILE A 57 -3.92 -23.93 18.33
CA ILE A 57 -2.75 -23.33 19.01
C ILE A 57 -1.90 -22.63 17.96
N LEU A 58 -1.72 -21.32 18.13
CA LEU A 58 -0.93 -20.52 17.19
C LEU A 58 0.56 -20.84 17.31
N TYR A 59 1.33 -20.52 16.27
CA TYR A 59 2.78 -20.81 16.23
C TYR A 59 3.54 -20.19 17.41
N GLU A 60 3.12 -18.99 17.83
CA GLU A 60 3.67 -18.25 18.96
C GLU A 60 3.34 -18.90 20.33
N GLU A 61 2.29 -19.73 20.39
CA GLU A 61 1.77 -20.36 21.60
C GLU A 61 2.23 -21.81 21.77
N VAL A 62 2.95 -22.37 20.79
CA VAL A 62 3.41 -23.77 20.81
C VAL A 62 4.32 -24.04 22.01
N ALA A 63 5.24 -23.12 22.33
CA ALA A 63 6.16 -23.27 23.46
C ALA A 63 5.45 -23.29 24.83
N PRO A 64 4.60 -22.30 25.18
CA PRO A 64 3.86 -22.34 26.45
C PRO A 64 2.88 -23.51 26.52
N TYR A 65 2.27 -23.91 25.39
CA TYR A 65 1.41 -25.09 25.36
C TYR A 65 2.16 -26.39 25.64
N GLN A 66 3.36 -26.57 25.07
CA GLN A 66 4.19 -27.74 25.37
C GLN A 66 4.62 -27.78 26.84
N GLN A 67 4.91 -26.62 27.43
CA GLN A 67 5.19 -26.53 28.86
C GLN A 67 3.97 -26.94 29.68
N PHE A 68 2.77 -26.44 29.32
CA PHE A 68 1.52 -26.79 29.99
C PHE A 68 1.23 -28.29 29.92
N LEU A 69 1.39 -28.91 28.75
CA LEU A 69 1.22 -30.35 28.54
C LEU A 69 2.13 -31.19 29.45
N SER A 70 3.30 -30.70 29.86
CA SER A 70 4.20 -31.47 30.71
C SER A 70 3.71 -31.61 32.16
N PHE A 71 2.81 -30.74 32.61
CA PHE A 71 2.25 -30.76 33.97
C PHE A 71 0.76 -31.08 34.00
N PHE A 72 0.03 -30.89 32.90
CA PHE A 72 -1.41 -31.11 32.84
C PHE A 72 -1.75 -32.58 32.55
N SER A 73 -2.55 -33.19 33.42
CA SER A 73 -3.14 -34.52 33.21
C SER A 73 -4.65 -34.44 33.26
N VAL A 74 -5.31 -34.96 32.22
CA VAL A 74 -6.77 -34.98 32.07
C VAL A 74 -7.43 -35.80 33.19
N GLU A 75 -6.77 -36.87 33.64
CA GLU A 75 -7.26 -37.76 34.69
C GLU A 75 -7.39 -37.04 36.04
N GLU A 76 -6.46 -36.12 36.33
CA GLU A 76 -6.48 -35.32 37.55
C GLU A 76 -7.60 -34.27 37.55
N HIS A 77 -8.01 -33.79 36.36
CA HIS A 77 -9.01 -32.73 36.18
C HIS A 77 -10.42 -33.28 35.85
N THR A 78 -10.67 -34.58 36.02
CA THR A 78 -11.94 -35.23 35.66
C THR A 78 -13.18 -34.59 36.31
N HIS A 79 -13.06 -34.15 37.57
CA HIS A 79 -14.15 -33.46 38.27
C HIS A 79 -14.45 -32.08 37.67
N GLU A 80 -13.41 -31.35 37.26
CA GLU A 80 -13.55 -30.02 36.66
C GLU A 80 -14.12 -30.11 35.25
N ILE A 81 -13.72 -31.14 34.49
CA ILE A 81 -14.30 -31.48 33.20
C ILE A 81 -15.80 -31.74 33.31
N THR A 82 -16.20 -32.59 34.28
CA THR A 82 -17.62 -32.92 34.49
C THR A 82 -18.43 -31.66 34.80
N ARG A 83 -17.89 -30.81 35.68
CA ARG A 83 -18.49 -29.52 36.02
C ARG A 83 -18.61 -28.60 34.79
N ALA A 84 -17.55 -28.45 33.99
CA ALA A 84 -17.56 -27.57 32.82
C ALA A 84 -18.59 -28.01 31.77
N VAL A 85 -18.76 -29.32 31.56
CA VAL A 85 -19.78 -29.89 30.65
C VAL A 85 -21.20 -29.71 31.19
N GLU A 86 -21.39 -29.75 32.52
CA GLU A 86 -22.69 -29.56 33.16
C GLU A 86 -23.12 -28.08 33.24
N GLU A 87 -22.16 -27.19 33.50
CA GLU A 87 -22.39 -25.75 33.66
C GLU A 87 -22.57 -25.02 32.32
N ASP A 88 -21.79 -25.40 31.29
CA ASP A 88 -21.82 -24.74 29.99
C ASP A 88 -22.31 -25.69 28.87
N ALA A 89 -23.54 -25.43 28.43
CA ALA A 89 -24.16 -26.20 27.35
C ALA A 89 -23.38 -26.08 26.02
N ASN A 90 -22.68 -24.96 25.79
CA ASN A 90 -21.92 -24.74 24.55
C ASN A 90 -20.66 -25.61 24.53
N ILE A 91 -19.99 -25.77 25.67
CA ILE A 91 -18.81 -26.64 25.78
C ILE A 91 -19.20 -28.09 25.51
N ARG A 92 -20.35 -28.53 26.04
CA ARG A 92 -20.88 -29.87 25.78
C ARG A 92 -21.17 -30.09 24.29
N GLU A 93 -21.87 -29.15 23.65
CA GLU A 93 -22.17 -29.23 22.21
C GLU A 93 -20.88 -29.26 21.37
N LEU A 94 -19.90 -28.42 21.70
CA LEU A 94 -18.61 -28.38 21.03
C LEU A 94 -17.80 -29.67 21.23
N HIS A 95 -17.79 -30.20 22.46
CA HIS A 95 -17.14 -31.47 22.78
C HIS A 95 -17.74 -32.62 21.95
N ASP A 96 -19.08 -32.71 21.90
CA ASP A 96 -19.79 -33.75 21.15
C ASP A 96 -19.60 -33.62 19.64
N ALA A 97 -19.43 -32.39 19.13
CA ALA A 97 -19.17 -32.13 17.72
C ALA A 97 -17.72 -32.48 17.31
N MET A 98 -16.73 -32.15 18.15
CA MET A 98 -15.31 -32.26 17.79
C MET A 98 -14.63 -33.55 18.24
N VAL A 99 -15.11 -34.20 19.31
CA VAL A 99 -14.51 -35.42 19.87
C VAL A 99 -15.40 -36.62 19.53
N PRO A 100 -14.92 -37.66 18.83
CA PRO A 100 -13.53 -37.94 18.43
C PRO A 100 -13.20 -37.57 16.97
N LEU A 101 -14.02 -36.76 16.29
CA LEU A 101 -13.91 -36.52 14.85
C LEU A 101 -12.67 -35.71 14.45
N GLU A 102 -12.42 -34.59 15.13
CA GLU A 102 -11.33 -33.65 14.82
C GLU A 102 -10.21 -33.68 15.87
N LEU A 103 -10.56 -33.93 17.14
CA LEU A 103 -9.60 -33.96 18.25
C LEU A 103 -9.77 -35.22 19.10
N SER A 104 -8.67 -35.66 19.71
CA SER A 104 -8.73 -36.67 20.77
C SER A 104 -9.32 -36.06 22.06
N TYR A 105 -9.99 -36.89 22.87
CA TYR A 105 -10.56 -36.46 24.15
C TYR A 105 -9.54 -35.71 25.03
N ASN A 106 -8.32 -36.26 25.12
CA ASN A 106 -7.26 -35.62 25.90
C ASN A 106 -6.84 -34.27 25.32
N GLU A 107 -6.69 -34.19 23.99
CA GLU A 107 -6.26 -32.97 23.32
C GLU A 107 -7.31 -31.84 23.43
N PHE A 108 -8.59 -32.16 23.33
CA PHE A 108 -9.67 -31.20 23.51
C PHE A 108 -9.60 -30.55 24.89
N TRP A 109 -9.53 -31.36 25.95
CA TRP A 109 -9.47 -30.84 27.32
C TRP A 109 -8.14 -30.14 27.63
N CYS A 110 -7.00 -30.64 27.12
CA CYS A 110 -5.73 -29.94 27.22
C CYS A 110 -5.79 -28.53 26.62
N ARG A 111 -6.39 -28.37 25.43
CA ARG A 111 -6.55 -27.07 24.78
C ARG A 111 -7.52 -26.18 25.56
N TYR A 112 -8.64 -26.73 26.03
CA TYR A 112 -9.63 -26.01 26.82
C TYR A 112 -9.03 -25.40 28.10
N PHE A 113 -8.38 -26.21 28.94
CA PHE A 113 -7.79 -25.74 30.19
C PHE A 113 -6.59 -24.81 29.96
N PHE A 114 -5.85 -25.00 28.87
CA PHE A 114 -4.81 -24.06 28.48
C PHE A 114 -5.36 -22.68 28.15
N ARG A 115 -6.48 -22.60 27.40
CA ARG A 115 -7.16 -21.34 27.09
C ARG A 115 -7.75 -20.68 28.33
N GLN A 116 -8.34 -21.47 29.23
CA GLN A 116 -8.82 -20.99 30.52
C GLN A 116 -7.69 -20.38 31.36
N GLN A 117 -6.55 -21.06 31.45
CA GLN A 117 -5.38 -20.57 32.17
C GLN A 117 -4.82 -19.27 31.55
N GLN A 118 -4.81 -19.15 30.21
CA GLN A 118 -4.41 -17.90 29.55
C GLN A 118 -5.35 -16.75 29.91
N ALA A 119 -6.67 -16.98 29.86
CA ALA A 119 -7.66 -15.95 30.21
C ALA A 119 -7.46 -15.45 31.65
N GLU A 120 -7.23 -16.35 32.60
CA GLU A 120 -6.93 -16.00 34.00
C GLU A 120 -5.63 -15.18 34.12
N GLN A 121 -4.57 -15.54 33.37
CA GLN A 121 -3.32 -14.77 33.37
C GLN A 121 -3.51 -13.36 32.81
N TYR A 122 -4.27 -13.21 31.73
CA TYR A 122 -4.58 -11.90 31.14
C TYR A 122 -5.42 -11.03 32.08
N GLU A 123 -6.41 -11.61 32.75
CA GLU A 123 -7.21 -10.89 33.74
C GLU A 123 -6.37 -10.44 34.93
N HIS A 124 -5.52 -11.32 35.46
CA HIS A 124 -4.62 -10.98 36.55
C HIS A 124 -3.59 -9.91 36.15
N ALA A 125 -3.08 -9.95 34.91
CA ALA A 125 -2.21 -8.91 34.37
C ALA A 125 -2.94 -7.57 34.27
N ARG A 126 -4.20 -7.57 33.81
CA ARG A 126 -5.05 -6.37 33.74
C ARG A 126 -5.31 -5.80 35.13
N GLN A 127 -5.63 -6.64 36.12
CA GLN A 127 -5.83 -6.21 37.51
C GLN A 127 -4.55 -5.59 38.10
N LYS A 128 -3.39 -6.21 37.86
CA LYS A 128 -2.09 -5.65 38.30
C LYS A 128 -1.80 -4.30 37.65
N GLN A 129 -2.10 -4.15 36.37
CA GLN A 129 -1.92 -2.90 35.65
C GLN A 129 -2.84 -1.81 36.21
N ALA A 130 -4.12 -2.12 36.45
CA ALA A 130 -5.07 -1.21 37.08
C ALA A 130 -4.62 -0.77 38.49
N MET A 131 -4.05 -1.69 39.29
CA MET A 131 -3.48 -1.35 40.60
C MET A 131 -2.25 -0.44 40.48
N MET A 132 -1.36 -0.67 39.51
CA MET A 132 -0.18 0.17 39.29
C MET A 132 -0.54 1.56 38.79
N ASP A 133 -1.55 1.70 37.94
CA ASP A 133 -2.01 2.99 37.43
C ASP A 133 -2.70 3.80 38.53
N ASN A 134 -3.46 3.15 39.42
CA ASN A 134 -4.00 3.79 40.63
C ASN A 134 -2.91 4.22 41.64
N THR A 135 -1.75 3.54 41.67
CA THR A 135 -0.65 3.86 42.60
C THR A 135 0.26 4.98 42.07
N LYS A 136 0.23 5.28 40.77
CA LYS A 136 1.03 6.35 40.14
C LYS A 136 0.41 7.75 40.23
N ASN A 137 -0.72 7.89 40.92
CA ASN A 137 -1.33 9.18 41.22
C ASN A 137 -1.25 9.58 42.71
N PRO A 138 -0.05 9.70 43.34
CA PRO A 138 0.07 10.07 44.76
C PRO A 138 0.32 11.58 44.98
N GLU A 139 -0.37 12.48 44.28
CA GLU A 139 -0.26 13.94 44.56
C GLU A 139 -1.49 14.59 45.20
N ASP A 140 -2.62 13.90 45.35
CA ASP A 140 -3.79 14.46 46.05
C ASP A 140 -4.37 13.41 47.03
N ASP A 141 -3.80 13.33 48.24
CA ASP A 141 -4.49 13.02 49.52
C ASP A 141 -3.46 12.63 50.60
N ILE A 142 -2.82 13.66 51.18
CA ILE A 142 -2.21 13.58 52.50
C ILE A 142 -2.81 14.70 53.31
N ASP A 143 -3.93 14.45 53.98
CA ASP A 143 -4.31 15.06 55.26
C ASP A 143 -5.65 14.50 55.74
N GLU A 144 -5.70 13.20 56.09
CA GLU A 144 -6.72 12.68 57.02
C GLU A 144 -6.30 11.29 57.51
N GLU A 145 -5.56 11.25 58.62
CA GLU A 145 -5.83 10.37 59.77
C GLU A 145 -4.65 10.40 60.76
N ASN A 146 -4.72 11.37 61.67
CA ASN A 146 -4.13 11.24 62.99
C ASN A 146 -5.24 10.82 63.97
N SER A 147 -5.48 9.52 64.09
CA SER A 147 -6.14 8.92 65.27
C SER A 147 -5.90 7.41 65.29
N LYS A 148 -4.70 7.04 65.73
CA LYS A 148 -4.49 5.70 66.28
C LYS A 148 -4.90 5.67 67.74
N GLU A 149 -5.69 4.64 68.04
CA GLU A 149 -5.57 3.76 69.21
C GLU A 149 -5.63 4.43 70.58
N ASP A 150 -6.76 4.24 71.27
CA ASP A 150 -6.63 3.63 72.59
C ASP A 150 -7.73 2.60 72.82
N ALA A 151 -7.34 1.55 73.52
CA ALA A 151 -8.10 0.35 73.79
C ALA A 151 -9.39 0.67 74.56
N LEU A 152 -10.38 -0.23 74.47
CA LEU A 152 -10.98 -0.86 75.65
C LEU A 152 -12.00 -1.95 75.23
N ASP A 153 -11.59 -3.17 75.53
CA ASP A 153 -12.35 -4.34 75.93
C ASP A 153 -13.71 -3.99 76.60
N GLY A 154 -14.80 -4.63 76.16
CA GLY A 154 -16.15 -4.30 76.64
C GLY A 154 -17.28 -5.07 75.97
N ASP A 155 -17.30 -6.36 76.25
CA ASP A 155 -18.48 -7.24 76.31
C ASP A 155 -19.81 -6.49 76.57
N ASP A 156 -20.76 -6.45 75.64
CA ASP A 156 -22.18 -6.23 75.98
C ASP A 156 -23.16 -6.80 74.93
N GLU A 157 -23.76 -7.92 75.31
CA GLU A 157 -24.92 -8.56 74.68
C GLU A 157 -26.16 -7.65 74.75
N HIS A 158 -26.47 -6.85 73.73
CA HIS A 158 -27.81 -6.24 73.64
C HIS A 158 -28.49 -6.33 72.28
N ARG A 159 -29.04 -7.53 72.05
CA ARG A 159 -30.20 -7.83 71.22
C ARG A 159 -31.43 -7.02 71.70
N PRO A 160 -32.00 -6.08 70.91
CA PRO A 160 -33.25 -5.45 71.29
C PRO A 160 -34.41 -6.40 71.00
N GLN A 161 -34.84 -7.15 72.03
CA GLN A 161 -36.17 -7.75 72.06
C GLN A 161 -37.21 -6.64 72.11
N TYR A 162 -37.96 -6.47 71.03
CA TYR A 162 -39.18 -5.68 71.00
C TYR A 162 -40.21 -6.27 71.99
N LYS A 163 -40.22 -5.71 73.21
CA LYS A 163 -41.29 -5.88 74.19
C LYS A 163 -42.56 -5.23 73.65
N GLN A 164 -43.60 -6.04 73.45
CA GLN A 164 -44.97 -5.57 73.27
C GLN A 164 -45.38 -4.67 74.44
N PRO A 165 -45.93 -3.46 74.20
CA PRO A 165 -46.58 -2.71 75.25
C PRO A 165 -47.92 -3.36 75.59
N ARG A 166 -47.97 -3.77 76.85
CA ARG A 166 -49.11 -4.30 77.59
C ARG A 166 -50.25 -3.29 77.56
N ARG A 167 -51.43 -3.74 77.12
CA ARG A 167 -52.70 -3.00 77.18
C ARG A 167 -52.99 -2.55 78.62
N GLU A 168 -52.78 -1.28 78.92
CA GLU A 168 -53.43 -0.62 80.05
C GLU A 168 -54.79 -0.10 79.56
N LYS A 169 -55.85 -0.75 80.07
CA LYS A 169 -57.21 -0.24 80.03
C LYS A 169 -57.24 1.04 80.86
N VAL A 170 -57.23 2.19 80.18
CA VAL A 170 -57.67 3.45 80.77
C VAL A 170 -59.12 3.64 80.34
N ASP A 171 -60.02 3.17 81.20
CA ASP A 171 -61.43 3.52 81.17
C ASP A 171 -61.55 5.00 81.59
N SER A 172 -61.54 5.91 80.62
CA SER A 172 -61.91 7.30 80.83
C SER A 172 -62.80 7.76 79.68
N GLU A 173 -64.09 7.42 79.80
CA GLU A 173 -65.18 8.10 79.12
C GLU A 173 -65.03 9.62 79.26
N LYS A 174 -64.76 10.30 78.14
CA LYS A 174 -65.13 11.69 77.88
C LYS A 174 -64.95 11.97 76.39
N GLN A 175 -65.99 11.64 75.63
CA GLN A 175 -66.66 12.58 74.73
C GLN A 175 -65.80 13.50 73.84
N ASP A 176 -64.66 13.04 73.32
CA ASP A 176 -64.01 13.70 72.19
C ASP A 176 -64.71 13.25 70.89
N GLY A 177 -65.32 14.23 70.22
CA GLY A 177 -66.38 14.01 69.23
C GLY A 177 -65.95 13.17 68.02
N PRO A 178 -66.89 12.38 67.43
CA PRO A 178 -66.68 11.61 66.19
C PRO A 178 -66.03 12.39 65.03
N TRP A 179 -66.18 13.72 65.03
CA TRP A 179 -65.58 14.63 64.06
C TRP A 179 -64.04 14.64 64.04
N LEU A 180 -63.35 14.36 65.15
CA LEU A 180 -61.87 14.35 65.20
C LEU A 180 -61.27 13.12 64.51
N LEU A 181 -61.95 11.98 64.56
CA LEU A 181 -61.54 10.76 63.84
C LEU A 181 -61.75 10.93 62.33
N GLU A 182 -62.86 11.54 61.92
CA GLU A 182 -63.15 11.82 60.51
C GLU A 182 -62.15 12.80 59.89
N ALA A 183 -61.78 13.87 60.62
CA ALA A 183 -60.74 14.80 60.18
C ALA A 183 -59.34 14.15 60.07
N ALA A 184 -59.02 13.20 60.96
CA ALA A 184 -57.76 12.46 60.89
C ALA A 184 -57.73 11.53 59.67
N GLU A 185 -58.80 10.77 59.42
CA GLU A 185 -58.92 9.91 58.24
C GLU A 185 -58.87 10.71 56.93
N ASP A 186 -59.51 11.88 56.88
CA ASP A 186 -59.46 12.75 55.70
C ASP A 186 -58.05 13.32 55.46
N SER A 187 -57.32 13.67 56.53
CA SER A 187 -55.93 14.11 56.42
C SER A 187 -55.00 13.00 55.89
N GLU A 188 -55.23 11.75 56.31
CA GLU A 188 -54.50 10.57 55.83
C GLU A 188 -54.81 10.29 54.36
N ARG A 189 -56.08 10.40 53.95
CA ARG A 189 -56.48 10.26 52.53
C ARG A 189 -55.83 11.33 51.66
N CYS A 190 -55.75 12.57 52.13
CA CYS A 190 -55.08 13.66 51.41
C CYS A 190 -53.57 13.44 51.31
N ALA A 191 -52.92 12.98 52.39
CA ALA A 191 -51.50 12.62 52.34
C ALA A 191 -51.26 11.47 51.36
N ALA A 192 -52.11 10.44 51.38
CA ALA A 192 -51.99 9.30 50.46
C ALA A 192 -52.16 9.70 48.98
N THR A 193 -53.09 10.62 48.66
CA THR A 193 -53.24 11.10 47.27
C THR A 193 -52.05 11.96 46.83
N GLN A 194 -51.49 12.78 47.72
CA GLN A 194 -50.25 13.54 47.47
C GLN A 194 -49.06 12.59 47.22
N TRP A 195 -48.88 11.56 48.04
CA TRP A 195 -47.82 10.57 47.82
C TRP A 195 -47.98 9.80 46.53
N ARG A 196 -49.22 9.43 46.16
CA ARG A 196 -49.49 8.79 44.86
C ARG A 196 -49.18 9.72 43.68
N GLN A 197 -49.47 11.01 43.80
CA GLN A 197 -49.12 11.99 42.77
C GLN A 197 -47.59 12.10 42.65
N LYS A 198 -46.89 12.28 43.77
CA LYS A 198 -45.43 12.36 43.80
C LYS A 198 -44.76 11.11 43.25
N ALA A 199 -45.30 9.92 43.52
CA ALA A 199 -44.81 8.66 42.97
C ALA A 199 -44.99 8.59 41.43
N ARG A 200 -46.11 9.09 40.90
CA ARG A 200 -46.30 9.22 39.44
C ARG A 200 -45.29 10.20 38.84
N ASP A 201 -45.09 11.36 39.48
CA ASP A 201 -44.15 12.37 38.99
C ASP A 201 -42.71 11.83 38.96
N PHE A 202 -42.28 11.09 40.00
CA PHE A 202 -40.98 10.42 39.99
C PHE A 202 -40.88 9.32 38.93
N HIS A 203 -41.95 8.55 38.70
CA HIS A 203 -41.96 7.55 37.64
C HIS A 203 -41.77 8.20 36.25
N TYR A 204 -42.45 9.32 35.99
CA TYR A 204 -42.26 10.09 34.76
C TYR A 204 -40.83 10.65 34.65
N GLN A 205 -40.24 11.17 35.73
CA GLN A 205 -38.86 11.64 35.71
C GLN A 205 -37.85 10.53 35.41
N VAL A 206 -38.02 9.35 36.02
CA VAL A 206 -37.16 8.19 35.75
C VAL A 206 -37.31 7.73 34.30
N GLN A 207 -38.53 7.72 33.77
CA GLN A 207 -38.78 7.37 32.38
C GLN A 207 -38.16 8.38 31.40
N GLU A 208 -38.24 9.68 31.69
CA GLU A 208 -37.61 10.72 30.88
C GLU A 208 -36.09 10.64 30.91
N ILE A 209 -35.49 10.40 32.09
CA ILE A 209 -34.04 10.19 32.22
C ILE A 209 -33.62 8.97 31.40
N LYS A 210 -34.35 7.85 31.51
CA LYS A 210 -34.07 6.65 30.72
C LYS A 210 -34.11 6.93 29.22
N GLN A 211 -35.17 7.60 28.74
CA GLN A 211 -35.29 7.97 27.33
C GLN A 211 -34.12 8.85 26.87
N ARG A 212 -33.70 9.84 27.67
CA ARG A 212 -32.54 10.68 27.34
C ARG A 212 -31.23 9.90 27.29
N TYR A 213 -31.05 8.88 28.12
CA TYR A 213 -29.88 8.00 28.06
C TYR A 213 -29.92 7.13 26.80
N ASP A 214 -31.07 6.56 26.46
CA ASP A 214 -31.25 5.75 25.25
C ASP A 214 -30.99 6.60 23.98
N GLU A 215 -31.52 7.83 23.93
CA GLU A 215 -31.28 8.77 22.83
C GLU A 215 -29.80 9.19 22.71
N LYS A 216 -29.11 9.38 23.83
CA LYS A 216 -27.66 9.66 23.84
C LYS A 216 -26.86 8.45 23.35
N GLY A 217 -27.24 7.24 23.77
CA GLY A 217 -26.63 5.99 23.30
C GLY A 217 -26.78 5.81 21.79
N GLN A 218 -27.99 6.05 21.26
CA GLN A 218 -28.25 5.98 19.82
C GLN A 218 -27.46 7.02 19.03
N LYS A 219 -27.36 8.27 19.52
CA LYS A 219 -26.54 9.30 18.86
C LYS A 219 -25.06 8.95 18.86
N ALA A 220 -24.53 8.44 19.97
CA ALA A 220 -23.13 8.02 20.05
C ALA A 220 -22.85 6.85 19.08
N MET A 221 -23.79 5.91 18.94
CA MET A 221 -23.69 4.81 17.97
C MET A 221 -23.71 5.33 16.53
N GLN A 222 -24.63 6.23 16.18
CA GLN A 222 -24.70 6.87 14.86
C GLN A 222 -23.43 7.66 14.53
N GLU A 223 -22.90 8.45 15.47
CA GLU A 223 -21.63 9.17 15.27
C GLU A 223 -20.46 8.22 15.03
N TRP A 224 -20.46 7.05 15.66
CA TRP A 224 -19.42 6.03 15.45
C TRP A 224 -19.56 5.34 14.09
N GLU A 225 -20.79 5.02 13.67
CA GLU A 225 -21.08 4.51 12.33
C GLU A 225 -20.69 5.51 11.23
N GLU A 226 -20.99 6.80 11.41
CA GLU A 226 -20.57 7.86 10.48
C GLU A 226 -19.04 7.99 10.40
N LYS A 227 -18.33 7.88 11.53
CA LYS A 227 -16.86 7.85 11.56
C LYS A 227 -16.31 6.62 10.84
N LEU A 228 -16.93 5.46 11.01
CA LEU A 228 -16.53 4.24 10.31
C LEU A 228 -16.77 4.38 8.80
N GLN A 229 -17.93 4.90 8.40
CA GLN A 229 -18.29 5.12 7.00
C GLN A 229 -17.32 6.09 6.32
N THR A 230 -17.02 7.23 6.95
CA THR A 230 -16.05 8.21 6.41
C THR A 230 -14.63 7.64 6.28
N LEU A 231 -14.23 6.76 7.20
CA LEU A 231 -12.96 6.03 7.11
C LEU A 231 -12.96 5.07 5.91
N CYS A 232 -14.03 4.29 5.72
CA CYS A 232 -14.23 3.41 4.57
C CYS A 232 -14.17 4.20 3.24
N ASP A 233 -14.93 5.29 3.12
CA ASP A 233 -14.94 6.15 1.93
C ASP A 233 -13.55 6.72 1.62
N THR A 234 -12.78 7.06 2.66
CA THR A 234 -11.39 7.55 2.52
C THR A 234 -10.47 6.45 2.00
N TYR A 235 -10.60 5.21 2.49
CA TYR A 235 -9.82 4.08 1.99
C TYR A 235 -10.18 3.72 0.55
N GLU A 236 -11.47 3.70 0.21
CA GLU A 236 -11.93 3.46 -1.16
C GLU A 236 -11.40 4.53 -2.12
N THR A 237 -11.43 5.81 -1.73
CA THR A 237 -10.88 6.91 -2.53
C THR A 237 -9.38 6.76 -2.74
N LYS A 238 -8.62 6.38 -1.70
CA LYS A 238 -7.17 6.12 -1.81
C LYS A 238 -6.87 4.93 -2.72
N LEU A 239 -7.66 3.85 -2.62
CA LEU A 239 -7.51 2.67 -3.45
C LEU A 239 -7.81 2.99 -4.93
N ALA A 240 -8.85 3.78 -5.19
CA ALA A 240 -9.19 4.26 -6.52
C ALA A 240 -8.07 5.14 -7.11
N ALA A 241 -7.51 6.07 -6.32
CA ALA A 241 -6.38 6.90 -6.72
C ALA A 241 -5.12 6.07 -7.03
N ALA A 242 -4.76 5.11 -6.17
CA ALA A 242 -3.64 4.20 -6.41
C ALA A 242 -3.85 3.35 -7.67
N THR A 243 -5.08 2.90 -7.92
CA THR A 243 -5.43 2.16 -9.14
C THR A 243 -5.25 3.03 -10.39
N ILE A 244 -5.63 4.31 -10.33
CA ILE A 244 -5.42 5.27 -11.42
C ILE A 244 -3.91 5.47 -11.65
N GLN A 245 -3.12 5.70 -10.60
CA GLN A 245 -1.67 5.86 -10.70
C GLN A 245 -0.99 4.63 -11.32
N ILE A 246 -1.40 3.42 -10.96
CA ILE A 246 -0.88 2.18 -11.57
C ILE A 246 -1.23 2.12 -13.06
N ARG A 247 -2.44 2.52 -13.45
CA ARG A 247 -2.85 2.56 -14.86
C ARG A 247 -2.08 3.62 -15.64
N GLU A 248 -1.88 4.80 -15.07
CA GLU A 248 -1.08 5.87 -15.66
C GLU A 248 0.38 5.48 -15.81
N ALA A 249 1.00 4.86 -14.79
CA ALA A 249 2.37 4.36 -14.86
C ALA A 249 2.52 3.25 -15.91
N ARG A 250 1.53 2.35 -16.02
CA ARG A 250 1.50 1.35 -17.10
C ARG A 250 1.37 2.01 -18.46
N ALA A 251 0.45 2.96 -18.63
CA ALA A 251 0.27 3.67 -19.90
C ALA A 251 1.55 4.41 -20.31
N ALA A 252 2.17 5.14 -19.37
CA ALA A 252 3.44 5.83 -19.60
C ALA A 252 4.57 4.86 -19.98
N GLY A 253 4.70 3.72 -19.29
CA GLY A 253 5.71 2.71 -19.62
C GLY A 253 5.47 2.02 -20.98
N TYR A 254 4.20 1.81 -21.36
CA TYR A 254 3.87 1.31 -22.70
C TYR A 254 4.21 2.34 -23.78
N ASP A 255 3.89 3.61 -23.57
CA ASP A 255 4.16 4.68 -24.52
C ASP A 255 5.68 4.93 -24.68
N GLU A 256 6.44 4.89 -23.59
CA GLU A 256 7.90 4.98 -23.61
C GLU A 256 8.52 3.78 -24.36
N GLY A 257 8.07 2.55 -24.07
CA GLY A 257 8.51 1.36 -24.78
C GLY A 257 8.16 1.38 -26.28
N VAL A 258 6.99 1.92 -26.65
CA VAL A 258 6.61 2.11 -28.06
C VAL A 258 7.53 3.15 -28.72
N CYS A 259 7.78 4.29 -28.07
CA CYS A 259 8.70 5.32 -28.58
C CYS A 259 10.12 4.78 -28.79
N GLU A 260 10.67 4.03 -27.82
CA GLU A 260 11.99 3.41 -27.94
C GLU A 260 12.04 2.39 -29.08
N SER A 261 11.02 1.52 -29.17
CA SER A 261 10.95 0.53 -30.25
C SER A 261 10.86 1.19 -31.63
N GLN A 262 10.13 2.31 -31.74
CA GLN A 262 10.04 3.08 -32.97
C GLN A 262 11.38 3.75 -33.30
N ALA A 263 12.08 4.32 -32.33
CA ALA A 263 13.41 4.90 -32.52
C ALA A 263 14.44 3.86 -32.97
N ILE A 264 14.40 2.63 -32.44
CA ILE A 264 15.25 1.52 -32.88
C ILE A 264 14.92 1.15 -34.33
N VAL A 265 13.64 1.04 -34.67
CA VAL A 265 13.21 0.73 -36.05
C VAL A 265 13.65 1.81 -37.03
N GLU A 266 13.53 3.10 -36.65
CA GLU A 266 14.01 4.23 -37.44
C GLU A 266 15.53 4.22 -37.60
N SER A 267 16.29 3.96 -36.53
CA SER A 267 17.75 3.84 -36.60
C SER A 267 18.21 2.67 -37.46
N VAL A 268 17.55 1.51 -37.38
CA VAL A 268 17.84 0.35 -38.23
C VAL A 268 17.53 0.67 -39.70
N ARG A 269 16.45 1.40 -39.95
CA ARG A 269 16.07 1.85 -41.30
C ARG A 269 17.07 2.85 -41.87
N GLU A 270 17.45 3.86 -41.09
CA GLU A 270 18.44 4.87 -41.47
C GLU A 270 19.77 4.20 -41.82
N LYS A 271 20.27 3.30 -40.96
CA LYS A 271 21.49 2.53 -41.23
C LYS A 271 21.39 1.67 -42.49
N ALA A 272 20.24 1.05 -42.73
CA ALA A 272 20.02 0.29 -43.96
C ALA A 272 20.00 1.19 -45.21
N GLU A 273 19.45 2.41 -45.11
CA GLU A 273 19.49 3.41 -46.17
C GLU A 273 20.92 3.94 -46.40
N GLU A 274 21.71 4.16 -45.34
CA GLU A 274 23.14 4.49 -45.41
C GLU A 274 23.95 3.37 -46.09
N ASP A 275 23.76 2.12 -45.69
CA ASP A 275 24.45 0.98 -46.32
C ASP A 275 24.06 0.84 -47.80
N MET A 276 22.79 1.04 -48.14
CA MET A 276 22.31 1.03 -49.52
C MET A 276 22.89 2.18 -50.36
N THR A 277 22.99 3.39 -49.78
CA THR A 277 23.59 4.53 -50.48
C THR A 277 25.10 4.34 -50.64
N ARG A 278 25.80 3.83 -49.63
CA ARG A 278 27.20 3.44 -49.71
C ARG A 278 27.44 2.40 -50.81
N LEU A 279 26.66 1.32 -50.84
CA LEU A 279 26.74 0.29 -51.89
C LEU A 279 26.51 0.89 -53.29
N ARG A 280 25.55 1.81 -53.45
CA ARG A 280 25.34 2.51 -54.73
C ARG A 280 26.54 3.37 -55.11
N SER A 281 27.16 4.05 -54.16
CA SER A 281 28.38 4.83 -54.40
C SER A 281 29.55 3.93 -54.79
N GLU A 282 29.79 2.83 -54.08
CA GLU A 282 30.84 1.85 -54.40
C GLU A 282 30.62 1.23 -55.80
N ILE A 283 29.37 0.96 -56.20
CA ILE A 283 29.05 0.49 -57.56
C ILE A 283 29.32 1.58 -58.61
N CYS A 284 28.96 2.84 -58.35
CA CYS A 284 29.21 3.95 -59.26
C CYS A 284 30.71 4.24 -59.41
N GLU A 285 31.46 4.25 -58.31
CA GLU A 285 32.91 4.45 -58.29
C GLU A 285 33.62 3.29 -58.98
N GLY A 286 33.27 2.05 -58.66
CA GLY A 286 33.82 0.86 -59.32
C GLY A 286 33.52 0.82 -60.82
N ALA A 287 32.33 1.25 -61.25
CA ALA A 287 31.99 1.37 -62.67
C ALA A 287 32.78 2.49 -63.36
N PHE A 288 33.04 3.60 -62.68
CA PHE A 288 33.81 4.71 -63.22
C PHE A 288 35.31 4.36 -63.31
N GLU A 289 35.89 3.75 -62.29
CA GLU A 289 37.28 3.30 -62.30
C GLU A 289 37.52 2.19 -63.31
N ALA A 290 36.61 1.22 -63.42
CA ALA A 290 36.68 0.19 -64.47
C ALA A 290 36.63 0.84 -65.86
N SER A 291 35.74 1.82 -66.08
CA SER A 291 35.64 2.53 -67.36
C SER A 291 36.86 3.41 -67.65
N VAL A 292 37.43 4.08 -66.65
CA VAL A 292 38.60 4.95 -66.81
C VAL A 292 39.87 4.13 -67.02
N ASN A 293 40.07 3.04 -66.27
CA ASN A 293 41.20 2.14 -66.50
C ASN A 293 41.08 1.44 -67.85
N GLU A 294 39.91 0.93 -68.21
CA GLU A 294 39.68 0.33 -69.53
C GLU A 294 39.94 1.36 -70.66
N LYS A 295 39.51 2.61 -70.49
CA LYS A 295 39.77 3.68 -71.46
C LYS A 295 41.24 4.12 -71.50
N ALA A 296 41.94 4.09 -70.37
CA ALA A 296 43.38 4.40 -70.29
C ALA A 296 44.20 3.28 -70.94
N GLU A 297 43.88 2.02 -70.66
CA GLU A 297 44.46 0.84 -71.32
C GLU A 297 44.22 0.89 -72.82
N LEU A 298 42.98 1.12 -73.25
CA LEU A 298 42.64 1.30 -74.67
C LEU A 298 43.39 2.48 -75.32
N MET A 299 43.63 3.57 -74.58
CA MET A 299 44.43 4.70 -75.08
C MET A 299 45.92 4.36 -75.19
N THR A 300 46.46 3.55 -74.28
CA THR A 300 47.84 3.06 -74.37
C THR A 300 48.01 2.05 -75.50
N GLU A 301 47.07 1.12 -75.63
CA GLU A 301 47.02 0.14 -76.72
C GLU A 301 46.81 0.84 -78.07
N LYS A 302 45.96 1.86 -78.14
CA LYS A 302 45.82 2.70 -79.33
C LYS A 302 47.12 3.41 -79.70
N LYS A 303 47.86 3.95 -78.73
CA LYS A 303 49.18 4.57 -78.98
C LYS A 303 50.20 3.54 -79.46
N GLU A 304 50.18 2.34 -78.89
CA GLU A 304 51.05 1.24 -79.31
C GLU A 304 50.70 0.73 -80.71
N MET A 305 49.42 0.53 -81.00
CA MET A 305 48.90 0.23 -82.33
C MET A 305 49.23 1.33 -83.32
N GLN A 306 49.21 2.60 -82.92
CA GLN A 306 49.61 3.72 -83.76
C GLN A 306 51.12 3.72 -84.03
N ARG A 307 51.96 3.39 -83.04
CA ARG A 307 53.40 3.14 -83.25
C ARG A 307 53.61 1.97 -84.21
N ASN A 308 52.96 0.84 -83.96
CA ASN A 308 53.02 -0.34 -84.82
C ASN A 308 52.53 -0.03 -86.23
N LEU A 309 51.51 0.81 -86.41
CA LEU A 309 51.05 1.31 -87.70
C LEU A 309 52.09 2.21 -88.37
N THR A 310 52.78 3.07 -87.62
CA THR A 310 53.87 3.88 -88.18
C THR A 310 55.07 3.02 -88.59
N THR A 311 55.43 2.03 -87.79
CA THR A 311 56.48 1.05 -88.10
C THR A 311 56.07 0.16 -89.27
N ALA A 312 54.81 -0.26 -89.32
CA ALA A 312 54.25 -1.02 -90.45
C ALA A 312 54.16 -0.16 -91.71
N ARG A 313 53.83 1.14 -91.60
CA ARG A 313 53.88 2.09 -92.71
C ARG A 313 55.30 2.31 -93.20
N GLN A 314 56.28 2.39 -92.30
CA GLN A 314 57.70 2.42 -92.68
C GLN A 314 58.10 1.13 -93.40
N ARG A 315 57.68 -0.04 -92.90
CA ARG A 315 57.85 -1.32 -93.59
C ARG A 315 57.10 -1.40 -94.91
N ILE A 316 55.92 -0.78 -95.02
CA ILE A 316 55.15 -0.70 -96.27
C ILE A 316 55.86 0.23 -97.24
N VAL A 317 56.45 1.34 -96.81
CA VAL A 317 57.27 2.20 -97.68
C VAL A 317 58.55 1.48 -98.11
N GLU A 318 59.17 0.67 -97.23
CA GLU A 318 60.28 -0.23 -97.57
C GLU A 318 59.84 -1.32 -98.56
N LEU A 319 58.65 -1.88 -98.38
CA LEU A 319 58.06 -2.87 -99.27
C LEU A 319 57.54 -2.26 -100.57
N GLU A 320 57.05 -1.01 -100.60
CA GLU A 320 56.65 -0.25 -101.80
C GLU A 320 57.88 0.12 -102.63
N LYS A 321 59.02 0.37 -101.96
CA LYS A 321 60.33 0.47 -102.63
C LYS A 321 60.75 -0.86 -103.28
N LEU A 322 60.21 -1.98 -102.81
CA LEU A 322 60.39 -3.34 -103.36
C LEU A 322 59.23 -3.81 -104.26
N ARG A 323 58.11 -3.08 -104.31
CA ARG A 323 56.84 -3.49 -104.92
C ARG A 323 56.45 -2.55 -106.06
N GLY A 324 57.38 -2.36 -106.97
CA GLY A 324 57.04 -2.01 -108.35
C GLY A 324 56.52 -3.23 -109.09
N SER A 325 55.38 -3.82 -108.69
CA SER A 325 54.56 -4.70 -109.53
C SER A 325 53.32 -5.23 -108.80
N SER A 326 52.24 -5.33 -109.57
CA SER A 326 51.05 -6.16 -109.34
C SER A 326 50.00 -5.68 -108.33
N THR A 327 49.08 -4.89 -108.87
CA THR A 327 47.61 -5.05 -108.87
C THR A 327 46.94 -5.84 -107.75
N ALA A 328 46.04 -5.12 -107.06
CA ALA A 328 44.59 -5.36 -106.91
C ALA A 328 44.06 -6.70 -106.36
N ILE A 329 42.99 -6.57 -105.57
CA ILE A 329 42.02 -7.58 -105.11
C ILE A 329 42.38 -8.26 -103.77
N VAL A 330 42.18 -7.60 -102.63
CA VAL A 330 41.87 -8.28 -101.34
C VAL A 330 41.09 -7.34 -100.40
N GLU A 331 39.80 -7.11 -100.65
CA GLU A 331 38.86 -6.51 -99.68
C GLU A 331 37.86 -7.55 -99.11
N GLY A 332 37.93 -8.81 -99.55
CA GLY A 332 36.98 -9.87 -99.15
C GLY A 332 37.32 -10.59 -97.84
N GLU A 333 38.57 -10.58 -97.39
CA GLU A 333 39.02 -11.45 -96.29
C GLU A 333 38.78 -10.84 -94.90
N ALA A 334 38.88 -9.51 -94.78
CA ALA A 334 38.60 -8.79 -93.53
C ALA A 334 37.11 -8.86 -93.12
N ILE A 335 36.19 -8.94 -94.10
CA ILE A 335 34.75 -9.09 -93.84
C ILE A 335 34.41 -10.53 -93.41
N ALA A 336 35.17 -11.53 -93.91
CA ALA A 336 35.05 -12.92 -93.48
C ALA A 336 35.60 -13.16 -92.06
N GLU A 337 36.55 -12.34 -91.61
CA GLU A 337 37.13 -12.45 -90.27
C GLU A 337 36.23 -11.83 -89.19
N LEU A 338 35.62 -10.67 -89.48
CA LEU A 338 34.60 -10.07 -88.61
C LEU A 338 33.34 -10.94 -88.45
N THR A 339 32.98 -11.72 -89.46
CA THR A 339 31.85 -12.66 -89.36
C THR A 339 32.18 -13.88 -88.50
N LYS A 340 33.43 -14.37 -88.53
CA LYS A 340 33.90 -15.45 -87.63
C LYS A 340 33.91 -15.00 -86.17
N GLU A 341 34.33 -13.76 -85.91
CA GLU A 341 34.36 -13.22 -84.54
C GLU A 341 32.94 -13.10 -83.96
N ARG A 342 31.98 -12.59 -84.75
CA ARG A 342 30.57 -12.53 -84.35
C ARG A 342 30.00 -13.91 -84.01
N ASP A 343 30.34 -14.94 -84.78
CA ASP A 343 29.85 -16.30 -84.53
C ASP A 343 30.53 -16.94 -83.31
N LEU A 344 31.78 -16.58 -83.01
CA LEU A 344 32.47 -16.95 -81.77
C LEU A 344 31.74 -16.40 -80.52
N TRP A 345 31.29 -15.13 -80.58
CA TRP A 345 30.52 -14.52 -79.50
C TRP A 345 29.18 -15.21 -79.26
N ARG A 346 28.50 -15.67 -80.32
CA ARG A 346 27.26 -16.47 -80.20
C ARG A 346 27.50 -17.82 -79.55
N VAL A 347 28.59 -18.51 -79.90
CA VAL A 347 28.97 -19.79 -79.27
C VAL A 347 29.29 -19.58 -77.79
N ARG A 348 29.97 -18.49 -77.44
CA ARG A 348 30.29 -18.15 -76.05
C ARG A 348 29.03 -17.84 -75.23
N ALA A 349 28.08 -17.11 -75.79
CA ALA A 349 26.78 -16.82 -75.16
C ALA A 349 25.95 -18.11 -74.96
N LEU A 350 25.92 -19.01 -75.95
CA LEU A 350 25.26 -20.32 -75.82
C LEU A 350 25.91 -21.19 -74.73
N LYS A 351 27.25 -21.14 -74.60
CA LYS A 351 27.97 -21.86 -73.55
C LYS A 351 27.67 -21.30 -72.16
N MET A 352 27.61 -19.97 -72.00
CA MET A 352 27.19 -19.30 -70.76
C MET A 352 25.74 -19.64 -70.38
N LYS A 353 24.83 -19.70 -71.36
CA LYS A 353 23.45 -20.13 -71.12
C LYS A 353 23.39 -21.59 -70.64
N LYS A 354 24.11 -22.51 -71.29
CA LYS A 354 24.19 -23.92 -70.83
C LYS A 354 24.78 -24.05 -69.43
N LEU A 355 25.79 -23.25 -69.08
CA LEU A 355 26.37 -23.20 -67.73
C LEU A 355 25.35 -22.72 -66.70
N LYS A 356 24.56 -21.68 -67.03
CA LYS A 356 23.46 -21.21 -66.18
C LYS A 356 22.40 -22.30 -65.97
N ASP A 357 22.00 -22.99 -67.03
CA ASP A 357 21.03 -24.08 -66.95
C ASP A 357 21.57 -25.27 -66.12
N LEU A 358 22.87 -25.56 -66.23
CA LEU A 358 23.55 -26.57 -65.40
C LEU A 358 23.56 -26.19 -63.92
N VAL A 359 23.93 -24.95 -63.59
CA VAL A 359 23.93 -24.46 -62.19
C VAL A 359 22.51 -24.45 -61.62
N GLN A 360 21.51 -24.07 -62.43
CA GLN A 360 20.12 -24.06 -61.99
C GLN A 360 19.57 -25.47 -61.78
N THR A 361 19.99 -26.44 -62.59
CA THR A 361 19.64 -27.86 -62.39
C THR A 361 20.35 -28.43 -61.16
N GLU A 362 21.63 -28.16 -60.93
CA GLU A 362 22.33 -28.58 -59.70
C GLU A 362 21.71 -27.96 -58.43
N LEU A 363 21.31 -26.67 -58.45
CA LEU A 363 20.61 -26.06 -57.33
C LEU A 363 19.25 -26.71 -57.05
N MET A 364 18.52 -27.12 -58.09
CA MET A 364 17.30 -27.94 -57.95
C MET A 364 17.61 -29.31 -57.35
N THR A 365 18.65 -29.99 -57.83
CA THR A 365 19.08 -31.30 -57.33
C THR A 365 19.51 -31.21 -55.87
N LEU A 366 20.28 -30.20 -55.47
CA LEU A 366 20.69 -29.99 -54.07
C LEU A 366 19.51 -29.70 -53.15
N ARG A 367 18.49 -28.97 -53.63
CA ARG A 367 17.24 -28.80 -52.87
C ARG A 367 16.50 -30.11 -52.70
N GLN A 368 16.40 -30.91 -53.77
CA GLN A 368 15.80 -32.25 -53.69
C GLN A 368 16.60 -33.18 -52.78
N GLN A 369 17.93 -33.16 -52.86
CA GLN A 369 18.82 -33.95 -52.03
C GLN A 369 18.69 -33.53 -50.56
N ARG A 370 18.57 -32.24 -50.25
CA ARG A 370 18.30 -31.78 -48.87
C ARG A 370 16.92 -32.25 -48.36
N HIS A 371 15.92 -32.34 -49.24
CA HIS A 371 14.62 -32.94 -48.90
C HIS A 371 14.71 -34.46 -48.71
N PHE A 372 15.53 -35.16 -49.51
CA PHE A 372 15.79 -36.59 -49.35
C PHE A 372 16.64 -36.89 -48.11
N ASP A 373 17.65 -36.08 -47.79
CA ASP A 373 18.49 -36.22 -46.60
C ASP A 373 17.73 -35.88 -45.31
N ALA A 374 16.78 -34.95 -45.37
CA ALA A 374 15.81 -34.73 -44.28
C ALA A 374 14.85 -35.92 -44.10
N ALA A 375 14.66 -36.75 -45.14
CA ALA A 375 13.86 -37.97 -45.08
C ALA A 375 14.70 -39.24 -44.83
N ALA A 376 16.00 -39.21 -45.12
CA ALA A 376 16.93 -40.36 -45.08
C ALA A 376 17.99 -40.24 -43.97
N GLY A 377 17.93 -39.21 -43.11
CA GLY A 377 18.70 -39.09 -41.86
C GLY A 377 18.36 -40.14 -40.79
N CYS A 378 17.93 -41.33 -41.22
CA CYS A 378 17.68 -42.51 -40.43
C CYS A 378 18.28 -43.73 -41.16
N ASP A 379 19.55 -43.69 -41.56
CA ASP A 379 20.48 -44.82 -41.42
C ASP A 379 21.85 -44.57 -42.09
N SER A 380 22.89 -44.77 -41.28
CA SER A 380 24.16 -45.42 -41.62
C SER A 380 25.16 -44.82 -42.64
N LEU A 381 26.24 -44.24 -42.08
CA LEU A 381 27.65 -44.74 -42.09
C LEU A 381 28.45 -44.96 -43.42
N ALA A 382 29.60 -44.26 -43.48
CA ALA A 382 30.89 -44.54 -44.18
C ALA A 382 30.89 -44.55 -45.74
N THR A 383 31.91 -44.12 -46.51
CA THR A 383 33.38 -44.10 -46.34
C THR A 383 34.02 -43.09 -47.33
N SER A 384 35.07 -42.41 -46.86
CA SER A 384 36.24 -41.79 -47.51
C SER A 384 36.33 -41.62 -49.04
N THR A 385 36.63 -40.37 -49.49
CA THR A 385 37.86 -39.97 -50.25
C THR A 385 37.77 -38.52 -50.75
N SER A 386 38.66 -37.60 -50.32
CA SER A 386 39.26 -36.53 -51.15
C SER A 386 40.14 -35.58 -50.31
N PHE A 387 41.45 -35.59 -50.53
CA PHE A 387 42.47 -34.90 -49.70
C PHE A 387 43.03 -33.59 -50.31
N ALA A 388 42.40 -32.98 -51.32
CA ALA A 388 42.97 -31.80 -52.01
C ALA A 388 42.08 -30.54 -52.06
N ASN A 389 40.84 -30.59 -51.57
CA ASN A 389 39.91 -29.43 -51.53
C ASN A 389 39.67 -28.88 -50.12
N SER A 390 40.37 -29.39 -49.08
CA SER A 390 40.10 -29.00 -47.69
C SER A 390 40.53 -27.56 -47.36
N ASP A 391 41.45 -26.99 -48.13
CA ASP A 391 42.10 -25.73 -47.76
C ASP A 391 41.23 -24.50 -48.07
N ASP A 392 40.50 -24.51 -49.18
CA ASP A 392 39.52 -23.45 -49.49
C ASP A 392 38.28 -23.55 -48.61
N HIS A 393 37.91 -24.77 -48.22
CA HIS A 393 36.84 -24.96 -47.24
C HIS A 393 37.24 -24.40 -45.87
N SER A 394 38.50 -24.57 -45.44
CA SER A 394 38.99 -24.03 -44.17
C SER A 394 39.00 -22.49 -44.17
N LYS A 395 39.36 -21.86 -45.29
CA LYS A 395 39.33 -20.39 -45.45
C LYS A 395 37.91 -19.85 -45.44
N LEU A 396 36.98 -20.50 -46.15
CA LEU A 396 35.58 -20.11 -46.13
C LEU A 396 34.97 -20.27 -44.75
N GLN A 397 35.29 -21.36 -44.04
CA GLN A 397 34.85 -21.61 -42.67
C GLN A 397 35.39 -20.54 -41.71
N THR A 398 36.68 -20.20 -41.82
CA THR A 398 37.30 -19.14 -41.02
C THR A 398 36.62 -17.79 -41.27
N ARG A 399 36.33 -17.43 -42.53
CA ARG A 399 35.63 -16.19 -42.87
C ARG A 399 34.18 -16.18 -42.36
N MET A 400 33.50 -17.33 -42.38
CA MET A 400 32.15 -17.46 -41.85
C MET A 400 32.13 -17.28 -40.32
N ASN A 401 33.10 -17.87 -39.61
CA ASN A 401 33.27 -17.69 -38.18
C ASN A 401 33.60 -16.22 -37.83
N GLU A 402 34.49 -15.57 -38.60
CA GLU A 402 34.82 -14.15 -38.45
C GLU A 402 33.58 -13.26 -38.58
N LEU A 403 32.74 -13.49 -39.60
CA LEU A 403 31.49 -12.75 -39.79
C LEU A 403 30.49 -13.02 -38.67
N GLN A 404 30.39 -14.26 -38.17
CA GLN A 404 29.57 -14.59 -37.01
C GLN A 404 30.06 -13.85 -35.75
N THR A 405 31.36 -13.76 -35.53
CA THR A 405 31.94 -13.00 -34.40
C THR A 405 31.69 -11.51 -34.55
N GLN A 406 31.83 -10.94 -35.75
CA GLN A 406 31.51 -9.52 -36.01
C GLN A 406 30.03 -9.21 -35.77
N LEU A 407 29.12 -10.10 -36.20
CA LEU A 407 27.68 -9.97 -35.93
C LEU A 407 27.39 -10.04 -34.42
N ALA A 408 27.98 -11.01 -33.71
CA ALA A 408 27.81 -11.15 -32.27
C ALA A 408 28.31 -9.93 -31.49
N ASN A 409 29.48 -9.39 -31.87
CA ASN A 409 30.02 -8.17 -31.27
C ASN A 409 29.16 -6.93 -31.56
N ALA A 410 28.62 -6.81 -32.79
CA ALA A 410 27.73 -5.72 -33.15
C ALA A 410 26.41 -5.78 -32.36
N LEU A 411 25.82 -6.97 -32.20
CA LEU A 411 24.61 -7.19 -31.40
C LEU A 411 24.85 -6.89 -29.91
N ALA A 412 25.94 -7.40 -29.34
CA ALA A 412 26.32 -7.10 -27.96
C ALA A 412 26.55 -5.60 -27.74
N GLY A 413 27.17 -4.91 -28.70
CA GLY A 413 27.37 -3.46 -28.65
C GLY A 413 26.09 -2.63 -28.79
N SER A 414 25.10 -3.08 -29.57
CA SER A 414 23.78 -2.44 -29.60
C SER A 414 23.00 -2.69 -28.32
N GLU A 415 23.07 -3.92 -27.78
CA GLU A 415 22.36 -4.30 -26.56
C GLU A 415 22.92 -3.56 -25.33
N ALA A 416 24.24 -3.39 -25.24
CA ALA A 416 24.89 -2.60 -24.19
C ALA A 416 24.44 -1.13 -24.22
N ARG A 417 24.37 -0.52 -25.41
CA ARG A 417 23.88 0.87 -25.56
C ARG A 417 22.40 1.02 -25.24
N ALA A 418 21.58 0.03 -25.59
CA ALA A 418 20.17 0.01 -25.21
C ALA A 418 20.00 -0.09 -23.68
N ARG A 419 20.79 -0.94 -23.01
CA ARG A 419 20.79 -1.02 -21.54
C ARG A 419 21.24 0.29 -20.88
N GLU A 420 22.30 0.91 -21.39
CA GLU A 420 22.79 2.19 -20.87
C GLU A 420 21.73 3.31 -21.04
N ALA A 421 21.03 3.36 -22.18
CA ALA A 421 19.96 4.32 -22.41
C ALA A 421 18.77 4.08 -21.47
N TYR A 422 18.36 2.82 -21.27
CA TYR A 422 17.28 2.45 -20.36
C TYR A 422 17.62 2.79 -18.90
N GLU A 423 18.83 2.45 -18.45
CA GLU A 423 19.30 2.75 -17.09
C GLU A 423 19.34 4.27 -16.85
N LYS A 424 19.82 5.03 -17.83
CA LYS A 424 19.81 6.50 -17.79
C LYS A 424 18.38 7.07 -17.76
N GLY A 425 17.46 6.54 -18.58
CA GLY A 425 16.05 6.91 -18.58
C GLY A 425 15.41 6.67 -17.21
N PHE A 426 15.63 5.49 -16.65
CA PHE A 426 15.16 5.09 -15.33
C PHE A 426 15.69 6.01 -14.22
N GLU A 427 16.98 6.34 -14.22
CA GLU A 427 17.57 7.29 -13.25
C GLU A 427 16.97 8.68 -13.38
N THR A 428 16.76 9.18 -14.60
CA THR A 428 16.12 10.49 -14.81
C THR A 428 14.66 10.51 -14.37
N GLY A 429 13.88 9.46 -14.66
CA GLY A 429 12.50 9.33 -14.21
C GLY A 429 12.39 9.24 -12.69
N LYS A 430 13.30 8.50 -12.05
CA LYS A 430 13.39 8.42 -10.59
C LYS A 430 13.67 9.79 -9.97
N ALA A 431 14.64 10.53 -10.50
CA ALA A 431 14.96 11.88 -10.02
C ALA A 431 13.78 12.86 -10.16
N ASP A 432 13.05 12.83 -11.29
CA ASP A 432 11.85 13.66 -11.47
C ASP A 432 10.75 13.29 -10.47
N SER A 433 10.52 11.99 -10.25
CA SER A 433 9.52 11.52 -9.28
C SER A 433 9.86 11.93 -7.83
N GLU A 434 11.12 11.80 -7.41
CA GLU A 434 11.58 12.23 -6.09
C GLU A 434 11.45 13.75 -5.92
N GLN A 435 11.73 14.52 -6.98
CA GLN A 435 11.56 15.97 -6.98
C GLN A 435 10.08 16.37 -6.83
N ARG A 436 9.16 15.69 -7.52
CA ARG A 436 7.71 15.93 -7.38
C ARG A 436 7.21 15.62 -5.98
N VAL A 437 7.57 14.46 -5.42
CA VAL A 437 7.18 14.08 -4.04
C VAL A 437 7.71 15.09 -3.02
N LYS A 438 8.94 15.58 -3.22
CA LYS A 438 9.50 16.64 -2.37
C LYS A 438 8.71 17.95 -2.48
N GLN A 439 8.36 18.36 -3.71
CA GLN A 439 7.56 19.56 -3.95
C GLN A 439 6.15 19.45 -3.33
N GLU A 440 5.49 18.31 -3.46
CA GLU A 440 4.18 18.03 -2.85
C GLU A 440 4.24 18.08 -1.33
N ARG A 441 5.27 17.47 -0.73
CA ARG A 441 5.49 17.52 0.73
C ARG A 441 5.73 18.94 1.21
N ASP A 442 6.57 19.71 0.51
CA ASP A 442 6.86 21.08 0.87
C ASP A 442 5.61 21.97 0.70
N GLN A 443 4.77 21.71 -0.31
CA GLN A 443 3.48 22.36 -0.48
C GLN A 443 2.50 22.02 0.65
N ALA A 444 2.34 20.74 1.00
CA ALA A 444 1.49 20.30 2.09
C ALA A 444 1.91 20.91 3.44
N TYR A 445 3.23 21.00 3.68
CA TYR A 445 3.76 21.68 4.86
C TYR A 445 3.40 23.17 4.89
N GLN A 446 3.52 23.87 3.76
CA GLN A 446 3.18 25.30 3.67
C GLN A 446 1.67 25.54 3.84
N GLU A 447 0.83 24.67 3.29
CA GLU A 447 -0.63 24.73 3.46
C GLU A 447 -1.03 24.46 4.91
N GLY A 448 -0.46 23.42 5.53
CA GLY A 448 -0.65 23.12 6.95
C GLY A 448 -0.21 24.27 7.86
N TYR A 449 0.95 24.88 7.57
CA TYR A 449 1.45 26.03 8.32
C TYR A 449 0.53 27.25 8.19
N LYS A 450 0.01 27.54 6.97
CA LYS A 450 -0.96 28.62 6.76
C LYS A 450 -2.28 28.37 7.49
N LYS A 451 -2.77 27.13 7.49
CA LYS A 451 -3.98 26.72 8.20
C LYS A 451 -3.82 26.87 9.72
N ALA A 452 -2.75 26.34 10.29
CA ALA A 452 -2.45 26.52 11.71
C ALA A 452 -2.35 28.00 12.09
N GLN A 453 -1.78 28.84 11.20
CA GLN A 453 -1.73 30.28 11.42
C GLN A 453 -3.12 30.94 11.37
N SER A 454 -4.04 30.50 10.50
CA SER A 454 -5.42 31.01 10.49
C SER A 454 -6.19 30.60 11.73
N ASP A 455 -5.98 29.36 12.20
CA ASP A 455 -6.65 28.81 13.37
C ASP A 455 -6.24 29.60 14.63
N VAL A 456 -4.93 29.80 14.85
CA VAL A 456 -4.42 30.65 15.94
C VAL A 456 -4.94 32.08 15.85
N LYS A 457 -5.04 32.66 14.64
CA LYS A 457 -5.62 34.01 14.47
C LYS A 457 -7.10 34.04 14.86
N SER A 458 -7.85 32.98 14.55
CA SER A 458 -9.27 32.87 14.90
C SER A 458 -9.47 32.72 16.41
N GLU A 459 -8.66 31.89 17.07
CA GLU A 459 -8.67 31.71 18.53
C GLU A 459 -8.32 33.01 19.26
N ILE A 460 -7.28 33.72 18.82
CA ILE A 460 -6.95 35.05 19.34
C ILE A 460 -8.12 36.03 19.15
N GLY A 461 -8.87 35.89 18.06
CA GLY A 461 -10.09 36.66 17.81
C GLY A 461 -11.19 36.38 18.84
N VAL A 462 -11.44 35.11 19.14
CA VAL A 462 -12.40 34.66 20.15
C VAL A 462 -12.00 35.15 21.54
N LEU A 463 -10.75 34.93 21.96
CA LEU A 463 -10.24 35.39 23.26
C LEU A 463 -10.35 36.91 23.41
N LYS A 464 -10.06 37.68 22.35
CA LYS A 464 -10.27 39.14 22.37
C LYS A 464 -11.73 39.52 22.53
N ALA A 465 -12.67 38.76 21.96
CA ALA A 465 -14.10 39.00 22.13
C ALA A 465 -14.54 38.70 23.56
N GLU A 466 -14.10 37.58 24.13
CA GLU A 466 -14.37 37.19 25.52
C GLU A 466 -13.85 38.24 26.52
N ILE A 467 -12.59 38.68 26.38
CA ILE A 467 -12.02 39.72 27.24
C ILE A 467 -12.84 41.02 27.18
N LYS A 468 -13.36 41.40 25.99
CA LYS A 468 -14.24 42.57 25.85
C LYS A 468 -15.58 42.37 26.55
N MET A 469 -16.17 41.18 26.48
CA MET A 469 -17.40 40.84 27.20
C MET A 469 -17.19 40.91 28.72
N PHE A 470 -16.11 40.35 29.23
CA PHE A 470 -15.77 40.44 30.66
C PHE A 470 -15.55 41.89 31.11
N ARG A 471 -14.89 42.71 30.29
CA ARG A 471 -14.71 44.13 30.59
C ARG A 471 -16.05 44.87 30.62
N ALA A 472 -16.93 44.65 29.65
CA ALA A 472 -18.26 45.27 29.62
C ALA A 472 -19.11 44.82 30.83
N PHE A 473 -19.03 43.54 31.21
CA PHE A 473 -19.70 43.03 32.41
C PHE A 473 -19.17 43.70 33.68
N HIS A 474 -17.85 43.85 33.80
CA HIS A 474 -17.22 44.49 34.94
C HIS A 474 -17.59 45.98 35.03
N GLU A 475 -17.55 46.71 33.91
CA GLU A 475 -17.98 48.12 33.85
C GLU A 475 -19.46 48.27 34.23
N SER A 476 -20.32 47.34 33.81
CA SER A 476 -21.73 47.32 34.23
C SER A 476 -21.88 47.04 35.73
N ALA A 477 -21.11 46.11 36.30
CA ALA A 477 -21.16 45.78 37.72
C ALA A 477 -20.70 46.96 38.59
N VAL A 478 -19.64 47.67 38.17
CA VAL A 478 -19.15 48.89 38.83
C VAL A 478 -20.23 49.98 38.80
N HIS A 479 -20.88 50.19 37.65
CA HIS A 479 -21.97 51.18 37.54
C HIS A 479 -23.18 50.82 38.42
N CYS A 480 -23.47 49.54 38.63
CA CYS A 480 -24.50 49.10 39.58
C CYS A 480 -24.09 49.36 41.05
N ALA A 481 -22.81 49.18 41.40
CA ALA A 481 -22.31 49.42 42.74
C ALA A 481 -22.33 50.91 43.11
N ASP A 482 -21.94 51.81 42.19
CA ASP A 482 -21.92 53.26 42.40
C ASP A 482 -23.33 53.86 42.67
N HIS A 483 -24.40 53.16 42.27
CA HIS A 483 -25.77 53.58 42.55
C HIS A 483 -26.32 53.14 43.91
N ILE A 484 -25.63 52.28 44.65
CA ILE A 484 -26.09 51.74 45.93
C ILE A 484 -25.63 52.62 47.12
N ASP A 485 -24.51 53.33 47.01
CA ASP A 485 -23.92 54.09 48.14
C ASP A 485 -24.50 55.51 48.36
N GLY A 486 -25.46 55.94 47.56
CA GLY A 486 -25.96 57.33 47.61
C GLY A 486 -27.19 57.59 48.50
N ASN A 487 -27.91 56.56 48.96
CA ASN A 487 -29.24 56.78 49.58
C ASN A 487 -29.62 55.80 50.71
N ALA A 488 -28.67 55.03 51.23
CA ALA A 488 -28.94 53.95 52.20
C ALA A 488 -28.92 54.38 53.68
N GLU A 489 -28.92 55.68 54.00
CA GLU A 489 -28.95 56.15 55.41
C GLU A 489 -30.36 56.43 55.96
N GLY A 490 -31.44 56.16 55.21
CA GLY A 490 -32.79 56.61 55.60
C GLY A 490 -33.94 55.61 55.62
N LEU A 491 -33.76 54.32 55.27
CA LEU A 491 -34.89 53.43 54.99
C LEU A 491 -34.83 52.05 55.67
N LEU A 492 -34.37 51.99 56.91
CA LEU A 492 -34.66 50.86 57.80
C LEU A 492 -35.98 51.13 58.54
N ASP A 493 -37.11 50.97 57.86
CA ASP A 493 -38.42 50.87 58.54
C ASP A 493 -39.22 49.66 58.01
N ASN A 494 -39.00 48.53 58.70
CA ASN A 494 -39.92 47.46 59.04
C ASN A 494 -41.21 47.27 58.20
N SER A 495 -41.11 46.94 56.93
CA SER A 495 -42.26 46.41 56.17
C SER A 495 -41.81 45.36 55.16
N LEU A 496 -41.52 44.16 55.65
CA LEU A 496 -41.09 42.99 54.87
C LEU A 496 -42.24 42.01 54.58
N ASP A 497 -43.48 42.35 54.92
CA ASP A 497 -44.66 41.46 54.78
C ASP A 497 -45.55 41.77 53.56
N LYS A 498 -45.12 42.63 52.64
CA LYS A 498 -45.97 43.06 51.52
C LYS A 498 -45.25 43.25 50.19
N ILE A 499 -44.51 42.23 49.76
CA ILE A 499 -44.19 42.06 48.35
C ILE A 499 -44.99 40.88 47.82
N SER A 500 -46.25 41.15 47.46
CA SER A 500 -46.99 40.25 46.58
C SER A 500 -46.33 40.30 45.21
N LEU A 501 -45.55 39.26 44.89
CA LEU A 501 -45.09 38.93 43.55
C LEU A 501 -46.32 38.72 42.66
N ALA A 502 -46.71 39.76 41.94
CA ALA A 502 -47.64 39.63 40.83
C ALA A 502 -46.90 38.98 39.65
N GLU A 503 -47.45 37.86 39.18
CA GLU A 503 -47.28 37.26 37.85
C GLU A 503 -45.84 36.97 37.37
N GLY A 504 -45.37 35.76 37.69
CA GLY A 504 -45.13 34.78 36.61
C GLY A 504 -43.95 34.97 35.66
N GLN A 505 -42.89 35.71 36.01
CA GLN A 505 -41.64 35.68 35.26
C GLN A 505 -40.54 34.94 36.05
N SER A 506 -40.22 33.74 35.59
CA SER A 506 -39.06 32.97 36.04
C SER A 506 -37.78 33.75 35.68
N LEU A 507 -37.15 34.35 36.68
CA LEU A 507 -35.78 34.86 36.58
C LEU A 507 -34.83 33.67 36.43
N CYS A 508 -34.63 33.22 35.19
CA CYS A 508 -33.54 32.30 34.86
C CYS A 508 -32.22 33.09 34.93
N SER A 509 -31.41 32.82 35.96
CA SER A 509 -30.02 33.26 36.00
C SER A 509 -29.23 32.58 34.86
N PRO A 510 -28.47 33.32 34.03
CA PRO A 510 -27.77 32.75 32.88
C PRO A 510 -26.53 31.87 33.19
N THR A 511 -26.22 31.61 34.46
CA THR A 511 -24.93 31.00 34.86
C THR A 511 -25.01 29.55 35.34
N SER A 512 -26.14 28.86 35.23
CA SER A 512 -26.31 27.47 35.72
C SER A 512 -25.79 26.37 34.76
N SER A 513 -24.80 26.63 33.92
CA SER A 513 -24.27 25.64 32.95
C SER A 513 -22.75 25.53 32.97
N VAL A 514 -22.19 25.24 34.14
CA VAL A 514 -20.88 24.60 34.27
C VAL A 514 -21.05 23.41 35.21
N SER A 515 -21.48 22.29 34.62
CA SER A 515 -21.46 20.98 35.28
C SER A 515 -20.02 20.47 35.22
N ILE A 516 -19.34 20.52 36.36
CA ILE A 516 -18.09 19.81 36.60
C ILE A 516 -18.48 18.35 36.81
N TYR A 517 -18.20 17.49 35.83
CA TYR A 517 -18.28 16.04 35.98
C TYR A 517 -17.04 15.59 36.75
N THR A 518 -17.21 15.18 38.01
CA THR A 518 -16.30 14.23 38.67
C THR A 518 -16.93 12.84 38.54
N ASP A 519 -16.37 12.04 37.64
CA ASP A 519 -16.71 10.63 37.47
C ASP A 519 -16.05 9.84 38.61
N ASN A 520 -16.88 9.36 39.54
CA ASN A 520 -16.47 8.43 40.59
C ASN A 520 -17.59 7.42 40.81
N GLY A 521 -17.75 6.49 39.87
CA GLY A 521 -18.66 5.36 39.95
C GLY A 521 -17.94 4.06 40.32
N LYS A 522 -17.87 3.73 41.62
CA LYS A 522 -17.68 2.36 42.10
C LYS A 522 -18.96 1.58 41.79
N ASN A 523 -18.88 0.59 40.90
CA ASN A 523 -19.96 -0.38 40.67
C ASN A 523 -19.60 -1.72 41.33
N ASP A 524 -20.02 -1.89 42.59
CA ASP A 524 -20.28 -3.20 43.17
C ASP A 524 -21.78 -3.49 43.01
N SER A 525 -22.12 -4.47 42.18
CA SER A 525 -23.42 -5.11 42.25
C SER A 525 -23.33 -6.53 41.74
N SER A 526 -23.25 -7.46 42.69
CA SER A 526 -23.67 -8.85 42.57
C SER A 526 -25.17 -8.90 42.26
N CYS A 527 -25.56 -9.64 41.22
CA CYS A 527 -26.97 -9.91 40.93
C CYS A 527 -27.19 -11.41 40.74
N SER A 528 -27.85 -11.98 41.73
CA SER A 528 -28.44 -13.32 41.73
C SER A 528 -29.83 -13.31 41.08
N GLU A 529 -30.11 -14.39 40.37
CA GLU A 529 -31.42 -14.99 40.10
C GLU A 529 -32.35 -14.41 39.01
N ILE A 530 -32.61 -15.31 38.07
CA ILE A 530 -33.55 -15.33 36.95
C ILE A 530 -35.00 -15.46 37.50
N PRO A 531 -36.07 -15.01 36.79
CA PRO A 531 -36.78 -15.96 35.93
C PRO A 531 -37.23 -15.41 34.55
N LYS A 532 -36.91 -16.20 33.52
CA LYS A 532 -37.60 -16.49 32.24
C LYS A 532 -38.81 -15.65 31.80
N SER A 533 -38.70 -15.07 30.60
CA SER A 533 -39.69 -15.07 29.51
C SER A 533 -38.96 -14.64 28.22
N THR A 534 -38.66 -15.51 27.27
CA THR A 534 -39.51 -15.86 26.11
C THR A 534 -39.90 -14.64 25.27
N ASP A 535 -39.08 -14.36 24.24
CA ASP A 535 -39.41 -13.80 22.90
C ASP A 535 -38.04 -13.47 22.27
N ASP A 536 -37.48 -14.25 21.34
CA ASP A 536 -37.95 -14.60 19.99
C ASP A 536 -38.08 -13.38 19.05
N TRP A 537 -36.95 -12.73 18.81
CA TRP A 537 -36.70 -11.93 17.60
C TRP A 537 -35.27 -12.19 17.14
N GLY A 538 -35.13 -13.20 16.28
CA GLY A 538 -33.94 -13.42 15.46
C GLY A 538 -33.87 -12.47 14.28
N GLU A 539 -32.72 -12.55 13.61
CA GLU A 539 -32.41 -12.02 12.28
C GLU A 539 -32.64 -10.52 12.09
N TRP A 540 -31.63 -9.68 12.40
CA TRP A 540 -31.16 -8.56 11.57
C TRP A 540 -29.68 -8.29 11.86
#